data_AF-A0A3D3LH68-F1
#
_entry.id   AF-A0A3D3LH68-F1
#
_cell.length_a   1.000
_cell.length_b   1.000
_cell.length_c   1.000
_cell.angle_alpha   90.00
_cell.angle_beta   90.00
_cell.angle_gamma   90.00
#
_symmetry.space_group_name_H-M   'P 1'
#
loop_
_entity.id
_entity.type
_entity.pdbx_description
1 polymer ?
#
loop_
_entity_poly.entity_id
_entity_poly.type
_entity_poly.pdbx_seq_one_letter_code
_entity_poly.pdbx_strand_id
1 'polypeptide(L)'
;MEEALGGLSFSMPVAVVSAPGEKDRLFVVEKTGRIQEVTRLDEPMPEKREFANLIERPDGKLDDKGECGLLGLAFHPDFARNGRYFVYYSLRIGG
;
A
#
# COMPACT_ATOMS: atom_id res chain seq x y z
N MET A 1 -8.13 -8.95 21.90
CA MET A 1 -7.98 -8.22 20.63
C MET A 1 -7.66 -9.28 19.60
N GLU A 2 -8.46 -9.39 18.55
CA GLU A 2 -8.28 -10.40 17.51
C GLU A 2 -7.45 -9.79 16.36
N GLU A 3 -6.57 -10.60 15.76
CA GLU A 3 -5.72 -10.16 14.65
C GLU A 3 -6.55 -9.99 13.39
N ALA A 4 -6.61 -8.77 12.84
CA ALA A 4 -7.49 -8.45 11.71
C ALA A 4 -7.11 -9.17 10.39
N LEU A 5 -5.85 -9.59 10.23
CA LEU A 5 -5.32 -10.19 9.00
C LEU A 5 -4.47 -11.44 9.30
N GLY A 6 -4.93 -12.32 10.18
CA GLY A 6 -4.34 -13.65 10.39
C GLY A 6 -2.87 -13.65 10.82
N GLY A 7 -2.43 -12.65 11.59
CA GLY A 7 -1.06 -12.54 12.08
C GLY A 7 -0.04 -12.00 11.07
N LEU A 8 -0.49 -11.50 9.91
CA LEU A 8 0.38 -10.79 8.97
C LEU A 8 0.96 -9.52 9.60
N SER A 9 2.26 -9.31 9.42
CA SER A 9 2.97 -8.11 9.90
C SER A 9 3.13 -7.06 8.81
N PHE A 10 3.15 -5.78 9.18
CA PHE A 10 3.36 -4.65 8.28
C PHE A 10 4.36 -3.66 8.89
N SER A 11 5.07 -2.93 8.04
CA SER A 11 6.04 -1.91 8.42
C SER A 11 5.40 -0.53 8.36
N MET A 12 5.10 0.06 9.53
CA MET A 12 4.51 1.41 9.64
C MET A 12 3.30 1.61 8.69
N PRO A 13 2.24 0.78 8.80
CA PRO A 13 1.08 0.91 7.94
C PRO A 13 0.37 2.25 8.21
N VAL A 14 0.02 2.97 7.14
CA VAL A 14 -0.64 4.29 7.24
C VAL A 14 -2.04 4.29 6.63
N ALA A 15 -2.35 3.33 5.75
CA ALA A 15 -3.67 3.19 5.16
C ALA A 15 -3.96 1.75 4.76
N VAL A 16 -5.25 1.41 4.70
CA VAL A 16 -5.77 0.20 4.07
C VAL A 16 -6.81 0.64 3.04
N VAL A 17 -6.69 0.14 1.81
CA VAL A 17 -7.53 0.56 0.68
C VAL A 17 -8.04 -0.68 -0.05
N SER A 18 -9.28 -0.66 -0.52
CA SER A 18 -9.82 -1.63 -1.47
C SER A 18 -10.00 -0.98 -2.84
N ALA A 19 -9.76 -1.74 -3.91
CA ALA A 19 -10.10 -1.25 -5.25
C ALA A 19 -11.60 -1.39 -5.52
N PRO A 20 -12.21 -0.54 -6.37
CA PRO A 20 -13.63 -0.63 -6.70
C PRO A 20 -14.03 -2.03 -7.19
N GLY A 21 -15.02 -2.63 -6.53
CA GLY A 21 -15.54 -3.96 -6.87
C GLY A 21 -14.76 -5.15 -6.29
N GLU A 22 -13.62 -4.92 -5.64
CA GLU A 22 -12.86 -5.98 -4.98
C GLU A 22 -13.52 -6.41 -3.66
N LYS A 23 -13.57 -7.72 -3.43
CA LYS A 23 -14.15 -8.32 -2.21
C LYS A 23 -13.15 -9.14 -1.41
N ASP A 24 -12.09 -9.60 -2.06
CA ASP A 24 -11.12 -10.53 -1.47
C ASP A 24 -9.69 -9.98 -1.50
N ARG A 25 -9.53 -8.68 -1.75
CA ARG A 25 -8.24 -8.01 -1.87
C ARG A 25 -8.22 -6.70 -1.11
N LEU A 26 -7.23 -6.54 -0.25
CA LEU A 26 -6.90 -5.29 0.42
C LEU A 26 -5.47 -4.86 0.08
N PHE A 27 -5.24 -3.56 0.07
CA PHE A 27 -3.94 -2.97 -0.16
C PHE A 27 -3.53 -2.18 1.08
N VAL A 28 -2.47 -2.63 1.74
CA VAL A 28 -1.89 -1.97 2.90
C VAL A 28 -0.75 -1.08 2.45
N VAL A 29 -0.87 0.21 2.74
CA VAL A 29 0.12 1.24 2.41
C VAL A 29 1.11 1.35 3.55
N GLU A 30 2.37 1.04 3.29
CA GLU A 30 3.47 1.13 4.26
C GLU A 30 4.22 2.44 4.05
N LYS A 31 4.41 3.22 5.12
CA LYS A 31 5.05 4.55 5.09
C LYS A 31 6.39 4.55 4.36
N THR A 32 7.12 3.43 4.46
CA THR A 32 8.45 3.20 3.88
C THR A 32 8.44 2.99 2.37
N GLY A 33 7.29 3.08 1.70
CA GLY A 33 7.19 3.11 0.24
C GLY A 33 6.70 1.82 -0.41
N ARG A 34 6.34 0.81 0.38
CA ARG A 34 5.76 -0.43 -0.13
C ARG A 34 4.24 -0.40 -0.06
N ILE A 35 3.62 -1.06 -1.01
CA ILE A 35 2.20 -1.37 -0.99
C ILE A 35 2.10 -2.89 -0.97
N GLN A 36 1.51 -3.43 0.10
CA GLN A 36 1.29 -4.86 0.27
C GLN A 36 -0.13 -5.18 -0.19
N GLU A 37 -0.27 -6.16 -1.07
CA GLU A 37 -1.54 -6.81 -1.37
C GLU A 37 -1.78 -7.93 -0.35
N VAL A 38 -3.00 -7.97 0.18
CA VAL A 38 -3.50 -9.04 1.04
C VAL A 38 -4.69 -9.71 0.36
N THR A 39 -4.63 -11.02 0.19
CA THR A 39 -5.69 -11.83 -0.45
C THR A 39 -6.20 -12.92 0.49
N ARG A 40 -7.28 -13.63 0.09
CA ARG A 40 -7.87 -14.74 0.86
C ARG A 40 -8.37 -14.26 2.22
N LEU A 41 -9.10 -13.15 2.21
CA LEU A 41 -9.57 -12.45 3.41
C LEU A 41 -10.67 -13.20 4.15
N ASP A 42 -11.35 -14.14 3.48
CA ASP A 42 -12.34 -15.04 4.06
C ASP A 42 -11.73 -16.34 4.63
N GLU A 43 -10.41 -16.53 4.46
CA GLU A 43 -9.70 -17.69 4.96
C GLU A 43 -9.01 -17.43 6.30
N PRO A 44 -8.79 -18.47 7.13
CA PRO A 44 -8.07 -18.34 8.41
C PRO A 44 -6.63 -17.84 8.28
N MET A 45 -6.05 -17.94 7.09
CA MET A 45 -4.66 -17.56 6.80
C MET A 45 -4.60 -16.73 5.52
N PRO A 46 -4.83 -15.40 5.61
CA PRO A 46 -4.67 -14.50 4.48
C PRO A 46 -3.22 -14.49 3.96
N GLU A 47 -3.05 -14.23 2.68
CA GLU A 47 -1.74 -14.18 2.04
C GLU A 47 -1.29 -12.73 1.82
N LYS A 48 0.00 -12.43 2.05
CA LYS A 48 0.61 -11.12 1.80
C LYS A 48 1.61 -11.19 0.66
N ARG A 49 1.52 -10.27 -0.30
CA ARG A 49 2.44 -10.13 -1.43
C ARG A 49 2.75 -8.66 -1.70
N GLU A 50 3.94 -8.36 -2.22
CA GLU A 50 4.28 -6.99 -2.63
C GLU A 50 3.53 -6.62 -3.92
N PHE A 51 2.72 -5.56 -3.87
CA PHE A 51 1.98 -5.05 -5.03
C PHE A 51 2.78 -3.99 -5.78
N ALA A 52 3.38 -3.05 -5.05
CA ALA A 52 4.19 -1.99 -5.60
C ALA A 52 5.29 -1.56 -4.62
N ASN A 53 6.40 -1.07 -5.17
CA ASN A 53 7.55 -0.62 -4.40
C ASN A 53 8.04 0.72 -4.95
N LEU A 54 7.98 1.74 -4.10
CA LEU A 54 8.30 3.14 -4.40
C LEU A 54 9.51 3.63 -3.61
N ILE A 55 10.29 2.73 -3.00
CA ILE A 55 11.47 3.07 -2.18
C ILE A 55 12.48 3.88 -2.99
N GLU A 56 12.75 3.44 -4.23
CA GLU A 56 13.64 4.13 -5.15
C GLU A 56 12.83 4.93 -6.17
N ARG A 57 13.13 6.23 -6.30
CA ARG A 57 12.48 7.11 -7.26
C ARG A 57 13.56 7.80 -8.11
N PRO A 58 13.31 7.98 -9.43
CA PRO A 58 14.28 8.63 -10.31
C PRO A 58 14.69 10.02 -9.84
N ASP A 59 13.76 10.74 -9.20
CA ASP A 59 13.91 12.16 -8.89
C ASP A 59 14.39 12.43 -7.46
N GLY A 60 14.60 11.39 -6.63
CA GLY A 60 15.01 11.54 -5.24
C GLY A 60 14.79 10.30 -4.38
N LYS A 61 14.98 10.46 -3.07
CA LYS A 61 14.72 9.39 -2.09
C LYS A 61 13.43 9.66 -1.35
N LEU A 62 12.67 8.61 -1.03
CA LEU A 62 11.50 8.74 -0.16
C LEU A 62 11.93 9.32 1.19
N ASP A 63 11.23 10.36 1.65
CA ASP A 63 11.42 10.90 3.00
C ASP A 63 10.44 10.21 3.94
N ASP A 64 10.92 9.39 4.87
CA ASP A 64 10.10 8.57 5.77
C ASP A 64 10.06 9.12 7.22
N LYS A 65 10.52 10.35 7.44
CA LYS A 65 10.52 11.00 8.75
C LYS A 65 9.21 11.74 9.03
N GLY A 66 8.81 11.81 10.31
CA GLY A 66 7.61 12.57 10.70
C GLY A 66 6.34 12.11 9.98
N GLU A 67 5.60 13.04 9.37
CA GLU A 67 4.43 12.76 8.52
C GLU A 67 4.79 12.59 7.04
N CYS A 68 6.07 12.60 6.66
CA CYS A 68 6.52 12.28 5.31
C CYS A 68 6.45 10.76 5.06
N GLY A 69 6.42 10.36 3.79
CA GLY A 69 6.51 8.95 3.39
C GLY A 69 5.62 8.69 2.19
N LEU A 70 5.28 7.43 1.96
CA LEU A 70 4.10 7.07 1.17
C LEU A 70 2.86 7.17 2.08
N LEU A 71 1.91 8.03 1.72
CA LEU A 71 0.82 8.43 2.63
C LEU A 71 -0.57 8.16 2.07
N GLY A 72 -0.70 7.94 0.76
CA GLY A 72 -1.99 7.75 0.14
C GLY A 72 -1.93 6.83 -1.07
N LEU A 73 -3.03 6.09 -1.27
CA LEU A 73 -3.30 5.24 -2.42
C LEU A 73 -4.77 5.44 -2.83
N ALA A 74 -5.01 5.68 -4.11
CA ALA A 74 -6.36 5.73 -4.68
C ALA A 74 -6.39 4.94 -5.99
N PHE A 75 -7.36 4.04 -6.11
CA PHE A 75 -7.61 3.31 -7.36
C PHE A 75 -8.49 4.14 -8.29
N HIS A 76 -8.22 4.09 -9.59
CA HIS A 76 -9.15 4.62 -10.58
C HIS A 76 -10.51 3.91 -10.43
N PRO A 77 -11.67 4.58 -10.63
CA PRO A 77 -12.99 3.95 -10.61
C PRO A 77 -13.17 2.74 -11.55
N ASP A 78 -12.24 2.55 -12.48
CA ASP A 78 -12.25 1.52 -13.53
C ASP A 78 -10.93 0.73 -13.53
N PHE A 79 -10.33 0.60 -12.34
CA PHE A 79 -9.05 -0.08 -12.12
C PHE A 79 -9.03 -1.50 -12.68
N ALA A 80 -10.15 -2.22 -12.57
CA ALA A 80 -10.29 -3.58 -13.11
C ALA A 80 -10.04 -3.65 -14.63
N ARG A 81 -10.29 -2.57 -15.37
CA ARG A 81 -10.11 -2.51 -16.83
C ARG A 81 -8.81 -1.85 -17.24
N ASN A 82 -8.33 -0.86 -16.48
CA ASN A 82 -7.21 -0.01 -16.91
C ASN A 82 -5.95 -0.11 -16.03
N GLY A 83 -6.01 -0.78 -14.88
CA GLY A 83 -4.87 -0.97 -13.98
C GLY A 83 -4.31 0.32 -13.37
N ARG A 84 -5.02 1.46 -13.45
CA ARG A 84 -4.53 2.76 -12.97
C ARG A 84 -4.83 2.98 -11.48
N TYR A 85 -3.81 3.38 -10.76
CA TYR A 85 -3.87 3.83 -9.38
C TYR A 85 -2.95 5.04 -9.21
N PHE A 86 -3.18 5.78 -8.13
CA PHE A 86 -2.48 7.01 -7.82
C PHE A 86 -1.95 6.93 -6.40
N VAL A 87 -0.76 7.48 -6.20
CA VAL A 87 -0.10 7.51 -4.89
C VAL A 87 0.26 8.94 -4.53
N TYR A 88 0.24 9.24 -3.24
CA TYR A 88 0.74 10.49 -2.69
C TYR A 88 1.92 10.20 -1.77
N TYR A 89 3.08 10.80 -2.06
CA TYR A 89 4.30 10.55 -1.32
C TYR A 89 5.22 11.78 -1.26
N SER A 90 6.08 11.82 -0.24
CA SER A 90 7.08 12.89 -0.05
C SER A 90 8.46 12.44 -0.50
N LEU A 91 9.14 13.29 -1.27
CA LEU A 91 10.53 13.07 -1.67
C LEU A 91 11.47 14.05 -1.01
N ARG A 92 12.63 13.54 -0.61
CA ARG A 92 13.81 14.35 -0.38
C ARG A 92 14.62 14.42 -1.68
N ILE A 93 14.61 15.58 -2.30
CA ILE A 93 15.44 15.91 -3.46
C ILE A 93 16.80 16.43 -2.98
N GLY A 94 17.87 16.00 -3.64
CA GLY A 94 19.20 16.57 -3.44
C GLY A 94 19.32 17.89 -4.19
N GLY A 95 19.71 18.96 -3.49
CA GLY A 95 20.16 20.21 -4.11
C GLY A 95 21.64 20.17 -4.46
#